data_AF-A0A835IJQ8-F1
#
_entry.id   AF-A0A835IJQ8-F1
#
_cell.length_a   1.000
_cell.length_b   1.000
_cell.length_c   1.000
_cell.angle_alpha   90.00
_cell.angle_beta   90.00
_cell.angle_gamma   90.00
#
_symmetry.space_group_name_H-M   'P 1'
#
loop_
_entity.id
_entity.type
_entity.pdbx_description
1 polymer ?
#
loop_
_entity_poly.entity_id
_entity_poly.type
_entity_poly.pdbx_seq_one_letter_code
_entity_poly.pdbx_strand_id
1 'polypeptide(L)'
;MVWVKFPKLKQQYWDYEILMSMGRCVEYPIAIDKPTAEGEYGFCASVLVDLDLSKHIPNQILVEVPNGVDFMQEIELSKLPKFYVHCKSLGHLMSECKSLQKEMRTEKDPNLIRRRGLKIKTTLKLHMEEKEVQKQEE
;
A
#
# COMPACT_ATOMS: atom_id res chain seq x y z
N MET A 1 -5.87 4.63 -7.74
CA MET A 1 -5.03 5.62 -7.03
C MET A 1 -5.42 5.77 -5.57
N VAL A 2 -4.45 5.63 -4.67
CA VAL A 2 -4.60 5.74 -3.21
C VAL A 2 -3.30 6.24 -2.61
N TRP A 3 -3.37 7.05 -1.54
CA TRP A 3 -2.17 7.45 -0.80
C TRP A 3 -1.72 6.30 0.10
N VAL A 4 -0.48 5.89 -0.07
CA VAL A 4 0.26 5.00 0.82
C VAL A 4 1.11 5.87 1.74
N LYS A 5 0.92 5.72 3.05
CA LYS A 5 1.67 6.45 4.07
C LYS A 5 2.72 5.53 4.71
N PHE A 6 3.87 6.09 5.02
CA PHE A 6 4.97 5.42 5.71
C PHE A 6 5.13 6.03 7.11
N PRO A 7 4.30 5.62 8.09
CA PRO A 7 4.37 6.16 9.44
C PRO A 7 5.74 5.91 10.05
N LYS A 8 6.24 6.91 10.81
CA LYS A 8 7.50 6.85 11.56
C LYS A 8 8.75 6.57 10.71
N LEU A 9 8.65 6.70 9.38
CA LEU A 9 9.82 6.66 8.51
C LEU A 9 10.72 7.86 8.85
N LYS A 10 12.00 7.59 9.15
CA LYS A 10 12.96 8.65 9.48
C LYS A 10 13.09 9.62 8.31
N GLN A 11 13.22 10.92 8.63
CA GLN A 11 13.32 12.00 7.64
C GLN A 11 14.42 11.79 6.60
N GLN A 12 15.53 11.17 6.98
CA GLN A 12 16.63 10.84 6.06
C GLN A 12 16.15 10.04 4.84
N TYR A 13 15.12 9.19 4.98
CA TYR A 13 14.58 8.39 3.87
C TYR A 13 13.52 9.12 3.03
N TRP A 14 13.26 10.40 3.28
CA TRP A 14 12.28 11.19 2.52
C TRP A 14 12.91 11.78 1.24
N ASP A 15 13.73 10.99 0.57
CA ASP A 15 14.21 11.31 -0.78
C ASP A 15 13.18 10.81 -1.81
N TYR A 16 13.02 11.56 -2.89
CA TYR A 16 12.06 11.24 -3.94
C TYR A 16 12.30 9.83 -4.52
N GLU A 17 13.53 9.45 -4.83
CA GLU A 17 13.82 8.14 -5.44
C GLU A 17 13.59 6.99 -4.46
N ILE A 18 13.94 7.19 -3.18
CA ILE A 18 13.69 6.22 -2.12
C ILE A 18 12.18 6.00 -1.96
N LEU A 19 11.41 7.09 -1.83
CA LEU A 19 9.96 7.01 -1.64
C LEU A 19 9.25 6.41 -2.85
N MET A 20 9.67 6.79 -4.06
CA MET A 20 9.15 6.19 -5.29
C MET A 20 9.49 4.70 -5.32
N SER A 21 10.69 4.29 -4.93
CA SER A 21 11.08 2.88 -4.90
C SER A 21 10.30 2.10 -3.83
N MET A 22 10.05 2.67 -2.65
CA MET A 22 9.12 2.10 -1.66
C MET A 22 7.71 1.95 -2.24
N GLY A 23 7.23 2.93 -3.01
CA GLY A 23 5.95 2.86 -3.70
C GLY A 23 5.89 1.78 -4.80
N ARG A 24 7.01 1.52 -5.50
CA ARG A 24 7.15 0.40 -6.47
C ARG A 24 7.02 -0.96 -5.81
N CYS A 25 7.47 -1.10 -4.56
CA CYS A 25 7.23 -2.31 -3.79
C CYS A 25 5.74 -2.53 -3.52
N VAL A 26 4.90 -1.50 -3.58
CA VAL A 26 3.46 -1.65 -3.40
C VAL A 26 2.78 -1.96 -4.75
N GLU A 27 2.88 -1.06 -5.74
CA GLU A 27 2.44 -1.27 -7.14
C GLU A 27 3.09 -0.19 -8.05
N TYR A 28 2.32 0.75 -8.61
CA TYR A 28 2.80 1.78 -9.54
C TYR A 28 2.78 3.16 -8.88
N PRO A 29 3.92 3.68 -8.40
CA PRO A 29 3.96 5.01 -7.78
C PRO A 29 3.84 6.11 -8.82
N ILE A 30 3.09 7.16 -8.47
CA ILE A 30 2.77 8.28 -9.36
C ILE A 30 3.45 9.57 -8.87
N ALA A 31 3.34 9.86 -7.57
CA ALA A 31 3.79 11.14 -7.01
C ALA A 31 3.97 11.04 -5.49
N ILE A 32 4.70 11.99 -4.91
CA ILE A 32 4.71 12.27 -3.47
C ILE A 32 3.81 13.47 -3.15
N ASP A 33 3.30 13.56 -1.93
CA ASP A 33 2.53 14.75 -1.52
C ASP A 33 3.45 15.94 -1.21
N LYS A 34 2.85 17.13 -1.14
CA LYS A 34 3.59 18.38 -0.91
C LYS A 34 4.32 18.40 0.45
N PRO A 35 3.68 18.04 1.59
CA PRO A 35 4.38 17.99 2.88
C PRO A 35 5.57 17.02 2.89
N THR A 36 5.45 15.88 2.19
CA THR A 36 6.55 14.92 2.04
C THR A 36 7.69 15.54 1.23
N ALA A 37 7.38 16.18 0.10
CA ALA A 37 8.37 16.84 -0.75
C ALA A 37 9.10 17.99 -0.05
N GLU A 38 8.40 18.71 0.83
CA GLU A 38 8.95 19.83 1.62
C GLU A 38 9.61 19.37 2.93
N GLY A 39 9.50 18.09 3.29
CA GLY A 39 10.02 17.55 4.53
C GLY A 39 9.37 18.16 5.78
N GLU A 40 8.08 18.48 5.72
CA GLU A 40 7.38 19.23 6.76
C GLU A 40 7.31 18.45 8.07
N TYR A 41 7.80 19.06 9.16
CA TYR A 41 7.83 18.42 10.47
C TYR A 41 6.42 18.08 10.98
N GLY A 42 6.27 16.90 11.58
CA GLY A 42 5.00 16.43 12.13
C GLY A 42 4.07 15.76 11.11
N PHE A 43 4.45 15.73 9.83
CA PHE A 43 3.77 14.96 8.80
C PHE A 43 4.40 13.56 8.63
N CYS A 44 3.77 12.72 7.81
CA CYS A 44 4.28 11.41 7.43
C CYS A 44 4.55 11.37 5.93
N ALA A 45 5.64 10.71 5.53
CA ALA A 45 5.94 10.46 4.14
C ALA A 45 4.77 9.71 3.47
N SER A 46 4.34 10.22 2.32
CA SER A 46 3.20 9.67 1.58
C SER A 46 3.47 9.64 0.08
N VAL A 47 3.13 8.51 -0.55
CA VAL A 47 3.26 8.29 -2.00
C VAL A 47 1.88 7.95 -2.56
N LEU A 48 1.49 8.60 -3.65
CA LEU A 48 0.31 8.26 -4.43
C LEU A 48 0.65 7.06 -5.31
N VAL A 49 -0.07 5.95 -5.12
CA VAL A 49 0.16 4.71 -5.86
C VAL A 49 -1.10 4.34 -6.63
N ASP A 50 -0.95 3.94 -7.89
CA ASP A 50 -2.01 3.22 -8.58
C ASP A 50 -2.01 1.75 -8.13
N LEU A 51 -3.06 1.40 -7.39
CA LEU A 51 -3.18 0.09 -6.74
C LEU A 51 -4.22 -0.76 -7.47
N ASP A 52 -3.81 -1.96 -7.89
CA ASP A 52 -4.74 -3.02 -8.29
C ASP A 52 -5.28 -3.73 -7.04
N LEU A 53 -6.48 -3.34 -6.62
CA LEU A 53 -7.16 -3.89 -5.45
C LEU A 53 -7.57 -5.37 -5.60
N SER A 54 -7.42 -5.95 -6.81
CA SER A 54 -7.61 -7.37 -7.03
C SER A 54 -6.44 -8.21 -6.52
N LYS A 55 -5.27 -7.59 -6.31
CA LYS A 55 -4.05 -8.25 -5.84
C LYS A 55 -3.90 -8.11 -4.32
N HIS A 56 -2.97 -8.90 -3.78
CA HIS A 56 -2.58 -8.78 -2.38
C HIS A 56 -1.74 -7.53 -2.18
N ILE A 57 -2.15 -6.67 -1.23
CA ILE A 57 -1.40 -5.47 -0.86
C ILE A 57 -0.59 -5.78 0.41
N PRO A 58 0.74 -5.55 0.41
CA PRO A 58 1.56 -5.73 1.61
C PRO A 58 1.12 -4.77 2.72
N ASN A 59 1.47 -5.11 3.97
CA ASN A 59 1.29 -4.21 5.11
C ASN A 59 2.61 -3.63 5.62
N GLN A 60 3.71 -4.26 5.23
CA GLN A 60 5.06 -3.87 5.58
C GLN A 60 6.00 -4.19 4.42
N ILE A 61 7.06 -3.40 4.29
CA ILE A 61 8.18 -3.65 3.39
C ILE A 61 9.45 -3.79 4.23
N LEU A 62 10.29 -4.77 3.90
CA LEU A 62 11.65 -4.88 4.44
C LEU A 62 12.53 -3.94 3.62
N VAL A 63 13.12 -2.96 4.29
CA VAL A 63 14.09 -2.05 3.71
C VAL A 63 15.49 -2.55 4.09
N GLU A 64 16.23 -2.98 3.09
CA GLU A 64 17.63 -3.40 3.21
C GLU A 64 18.53 -2.18 2.94
N VAL A 65 19.27 -1.76 3.97
CA VAL A 65 20.05 -0.52 3.94
C VAL A 65 21.53 -0.87 3.78
N PRO A 66 22.18 -0.46 2.67
CA PRO A 66 23.61 -0.65 2.51
C PRO A 66 24.39 -0.02 3.65
N ASN A 67 25.30 -0.78 4.25
CA ASN A 67 26.15 -0.34 5.35
C ASN A 67 25.36 0.16 6.59
N GLY A 68 24.07 -0.20 6.69
CA GLY A 68 23.16 0.21 7.75
C GLY A 68 22.47 -0.98 8.42
N VAL A 69 21.39 -0.69 9.13
CA VAL A 69 20.54 -1.70 9.78
C VAL A 69 19.23 -1.79 9.01
N ASP A 70 18.95 -2.97 8.48
CA ASP A 70 17.70 -3.29 7.80
C ASP A 70 16.51 -3.10 8.76
N PHE A 71 15.37 -2.68 8.23
CA PHE A 71 14.19 -2.45 9.05
C PHE A 71 12.89 -2.77 8.31
N MET A 72 11.87 -3.09 9.09
CA MET A 72 10.51 -3.29 8.60
C MET A 72 9.76 -1.95 8.62
N GLN A 73 9.43 -1.43 7.45
CA GLN A 73 8.62 -0.23 7.31
C GLN A 73 7.14 -0.60 7.16
N GLU A 74 6.31 -0.10 8.07
CA GLU A 74 4.85 -0.22 7.98
C GLU A 74 4.29 0.65 6.87
N ILE A 75 3.20 0.19 6.24
CA ILE A 75 2.46 0.99 5.28
C ILE A 75 0.99 1.12 5.71
N GLU A 76 0.46 2.33 5.56
CA GLU A 76 -0.94 2.64 5.82
C GLU A 76 -1.59 3.15 4.55
N LEU A 77 -2.67 2.50 4.13
CA LEU A 77 -3.46 2.96 2.99
C LEU A 77 -4.48 3.99 3.47
N SER A 78 -4.43 5.19 2.90
CA SER A 78 -5.52 6.16 3.04
C SER A 78 -6.84 5.55 2.58
N LYS A 79 -7.95 5.97 3.21
CA LYS A 79 -9.33 5.46 3.05
C LYS A 79 -9.57 4.76 1.70
N LEU A 80 -9.36 3.44 1.69
CA LEU A 80 -9.63 2.63 0.52
C LEU A 80 -11.11 2.74 0.17
N PRO A 81 -11.47 3.01 -1.10
CA PRO A 81 -12.86 2.85 -1.52
C PRO A 81 -13.29 1.39 -1.27
N LYS A 82 -14.54 1.18 -0.88
CA LYS A 82 -15.10 -0.17 -0.69
C LYS A 82 -14.99 -0.92 -2.02
N PHE A 83 -14.00 -1.81 -2.13
CA PHE A 83 -13.78 -2.64 -3.30
C PHE A 83 -14.29 -4.05 -3.03
N TYR A 84 -15.21 -4.51 -3.88
CA TYR A 84 -15.75 -5.85 -3.79
C TYR A 84 -15.09 -6.74 -4.84
N VAL A 85 -14.24 -7.65 -4.37
CA VAL A 85 -13.51 -8.62 -5.20
C VAL A 85 -14.45 -9.45 -6.09
N HIS A 86 -15.65 -9.75 -5.59
CA HIS A 86 -16.66 -10.55 -6.29
C HIS A 86 -17.14 -9.93 -7.60
N CYS A 87 -17.45 -8.64 -7.59
CA CYS A 87 -17.99 -7.93 -8.75
C CYS A 87 -16.97 -7.00 -9.40
N LYS A 88 -15.74 -6.93 -8.86
CA LYS A 88 -14.65 -6.03 -9.28
C LYS A 88 -15.10 -4.57 -9.45
N SER A 89 -16.07 -4.14 -8.65
CA SER A 89 -16.61 -2.78 -8.70
C SER A 89 -16.47 -2.06 -7.37
N LEU A 90 -16.35 -0.74 -7.47
CA LEU A 90 -16.11 0.17 -6.35
C LEU A 90 -17.43 0.80 -5.88
N GLY A 91 -17.50 1.14 -4.59
CA GLY A 91 -18.43 2.19 -4.13
C GLY A 91 -19.87 1.78 -3.83
N HIS A 92 -20.16 0.50 -3.63
CA HIS A 92 -21.47 0.02 -3.15
C HIS A 92 -21.27 -0.83 -1.89
N LEU A 93 -22.29 -1.10 -1.09
CA LEU A 93 -22.23 -2.06 0.03
C LEU A 93 -22.34 -3.51 -0.48
N MET A 94 -21.90 -4.51 0.31
CA MET A 94 -22.16 -5.95 -0.02
C MET A 94 -23.62 -6.19 -0.36
N SER A 95 -24.52 -5.59 0.42
CA SER A 95 -25.97 -5.67 0.25
C SER A 95 -26.47 -5.09 -1.08
N GLU A 96 -25.70 -4.21 -1.71
CA GLU A 96 -26.03 -3.51 -2.96
C GLU A 96 -25.34 -4.16 -4.17
N CYS A 97 -24.53 -5.20 -3.96
CA CYS A 97 -23.80 -5.86 -5.02
C CYS A 97 -24.74 -6.70 -5.88
N LYS A 98 -25.02 -6.22 -7.10
CA LYS A 98 -25.91 -6.90 -8.05
C LYS A 98 -25.42 -8.31 -8.42
N SER A 99 -24.11 -8.52 -8.49
CA SER A 99 -23.53 -9.84 -8.77
C SER A 99 -23.76 -10.83 -7.63
N LEU A 100 -23.56 -10.41 -6.36
CA LEU A 100 -23.87 -11.23 -5.18
C LEU A 100 -25.37 -11.50 -5.05
N GLN A 101 -26.22 -10.50 -5.28
CA GLN A 101 -27.68 -10.68 -5.24
C GLN A 101 -28.17 -11.67 -6.31
N LYS A 102 -27.49 -11.78 -7.46
CA LYS A 102 -27.86 -12.72 -8.53
C LYS A 102 -27.47 -14.16 -8.18
N GLU A 103 -26.31 -14.38 -7.56
CA GLU A 103 -25.90 -15.70 -7.06
C GLU A 103 -26.76 -16.18 -5.89
N MET A 104 -27.09 -15.31 -4.93
CA MET A 104 -27.97 -15.65 -3.80
C MET A 104 -29.40 -16.03 -4.25
N ARG A 105 -29.84 -15.60 -5.43
CA ARG A 105 -31.12 -16.01 -6.02
C ARG A 105 -31.08 -17.35 -6.75
N THR A 106 -29.88 -17.87 -7.04
CA THR A 106 -29.68 -19.03 -7.91
C THR A 106 -29.27 -20.29 -7.15
N GLU A 107 -28.68 -20.20 -5.94
CA GLU A 107 -28.18 -21.39 -5.21
C GLU A 107 -28.63 -21.45 -3.75
N LYS A 108 -29.36 -22.51 -3.40
CA LYS A 108 -29.78 -22.89 -2.03
C LYS A 108 -28.67 -23.64 -1.28
N ASP A 109 -27.44 -23.12 -1.21
CA ASP A 109 -26.40 -23.70 -0.35
C ASP A 109 -25.85 -22.67 0.65
N PRO A 110 -26.19 -22.77 1.96
CA PRO A 110 -25.82 -21.79 2.98
C PRO A 110 -24.32 -21.80 3.36
N ASN A 111 -23.48 -22.63 2.72
CA ASN A 111 -22.08 -22.81 3.16
C ASN A 111 -21.02 -21.93 2.49
N LEU A 112 -21.37 -21.06 1.53
CA LEU A 112 -20.38 -20.20 0.84
C LEU A 112 -20.05 -18.87 1.54
N ILE A 113 -20.69 -18.53 2.66
CA ILE A 113 -20.46 -17.27 3.41
C ILE A 113 -19.16 -17.32 4.24
N ARG A 114 -18.34 -18.36 4.09
CA ARG A 114 -17.04 -18.47 4.76
C ARG A 114 -15.91 -18.43 3.74
N ARG A 115 -15.02 -17.44 3.92
CA ARG A 115 -13.61 -17.32 3.44
C ARG A 115 -13.47 -16.26 2.33
N ARG A 116 -12.60 -15.25 2.42
CA ARG A 116 -11.43 -14.99 3.27
C ARG A 116 -11.40 -13.49 3.58
N GLY A 117 -11.09 -13.12 4.82
CA GLY A 117 -10.57 -11.78 5.10
C GLY A 117 -9.39 -11.51 4.16
N LEU A 118 -9.22 -10.24 3.75
CA LEU A 118 -8.06 -9.79 2.98
C LEU A 118 -6.83 -10.45 3.61
N LYS A 119 -6.21 -11.40 2.90
CA LYS A 119 -5.08 -12.17 3.45
C LYS A 119 -3.89 -11.23 3.47
N ILE A 120 -3.85 -10.39 4.48
CA ILE A 120 -2.74 -9.55 4.84
C ILE A 120 -1.64 -10.48 5.31
N LYS A 121 -0.65 -10.77 4.46
CA LYS A 121 0.71 -11.19 4.84
C LYS A 121 1.53 -11.48 3.59
N THR A 122 2.36 -10.52 3.22
CA THR A 122 3.61 -10.71 2.45
C THR A 122 4.48 -9.50 2.77
N THR A 123 5.73 -9.75 3.16
CA THR A 123 6.78 -8.74 3.28
C THR A 123 7.48 -8.67 1.92
N LEU A 124 7.60 -7.48 1.33
CA LEU A 124 8.39 -7.27 0.12
C LEU A 124 9.71 -6.61 0.47
N LYS A 125 10.77 -6.96 -0.26
CA LYS A 125 12.12 -6.47 -0.01
C LYS A 125 12.43 -5.30 -0.93
N LEU A 126 13.01 -4.25 -0.36
CA LEU A 126 13.61 -3.13 -1.06
C LEU A 126 15.11 -3.13 -0.73
N HIS A 127 15.96 -3.30 -1.74
CA HIS A 127 17.39 -3.04 -1.60
C HIS A 127 17.66 -1.58 -1.98
N MET A 128 18.16 -0.78 -1.05
CA MET A 128 18.58 0.59 -1.37
C MET A 128 19.96 0.58 -2.04
N GLU A 129 20.25 1.53 -2.94
CA GLU A 129 21.59 1.65 -3.52
C GLU A 129 22.49 2.54 -2.65
N GLU A 130 23.80 2.26 -2.59
CA GLU A 130 24.76 3.04 -1.77
C GLU A 130 24.78 4.55 -2.09
N LYS A 131 24.48 4.91 -3.34
CA LYS A 131 24.43 6.30 -3.81
C LYS A 131 23.27 7.09 -3.20
N GLU A 132 22.17 6.42 -2.87
CA GLU A 132 21.01 7.04 -2.23
C GLU A 132 21.28 7.34 -0.75
N VAL A 133 22.20 6.60 -0.13
CA VAL A 133 22.61 6.77 1.27
C VAL A 133 23.63 7.90 1.43
N GLN A 134 24.61 8.00 0.53
CA GLN A 134 25.70 8.99 0.64
C GLN A 134 25.27 10.44 0.44
N LYS A 135 24.17 10.69 -0.29
CA LYS A 135 23.61 12.04 -0.49
C LYS A 135 22.99 12.64 0.79
N GLN A 136 22.88 11.84 1.86
CA GLN A 136 22.20 12.22 3.10
C GLN A 136 23.17 12.62 4.23
N GLU A 137 24.48 12.51 4.01
CA GLU A 137 25.53 12.83 4.99
C GLU A 137 26.24 14.18 4.71
N GLU A 138 25.87 14.89 3.64
CA GLU A 138 26.50 16.15 3.19
C GLU A 138 25.63 17.39 3.46
#